data_AF-A0A2G5V819-F1
#
_entry.id   AF-A0A2G5V819-F1
#
_cell.length_a   1.000
_cell.length_b   1.000
_cell.length_c   1.000
_cell.angle_alpha   90.00
_cell.angle_beta   90.00
_cell.angle_gamma   90.00
#
_symmetry.space_group_name_H-M   'P 1'
#
loop_
_entity.id
_entity.type
_entity.pdbx_description
1 polymer ?
#
loop_
_entity_poly.entity_id
_entity_poly.type
_entity_poly.pdbx_seq_one_letter_code
_entity_poly.pdbx_strand_id
1 'polypeptide(L)'
;MIQILISALSIATISTQQLACEPGYAIGEVPAFNGGCPTGYIRISEGLCCEDDHIEYLTCVDQPNKHGVNECPGLQEYCNNSLFRKVMTINCPRTCGFCT
;
A
#
# COMPACT_ATOMS: atom_id res chain seq x y z
N MET A 1 37.23 21.19 -6.33
CA MET A 1 35.94 21.17 -5.59
C MET A 1 34.81 21.21 -6.59
N ILE A 2 34.19 20.06 -6.85
CA ILE A 2 32.74 19.87 -6.91
C ILE A 2 32.59 18.36 -6.78
N GLN A 3 32.41 17.96 -5.53
CA GLN A 3 32.18 16.60 -5.10
C GLN A 3 30.70 16.36 -5.41
N ILE A 4 30.40 15.87 -6.62
CA ILE A 4 29.05 15.39 -6.92
C ILE A 4 28.95 14.06 -6.19
N LEU A 5 28.53 14.15 -4.92
CA LEU A 5 28.23 13.02 -4.07
C LEU A 5 27.17 12.19 -4.81
N ILE A 6 27.64 11.05 -5.34
CA ILE A 6 26.81 9.92 -5.70
C ILE A 6 26.12 9.50 -4.39
N SER A 7 24.98 10.11 -4.10
CA SER A 7 24.09 9.54 -3.10
C SER A 7 23.58 8.27 -3.75
N ALA A 8 24.12 7.15 -3.27
CA ALA A 8 23.54 5.86 -3.48
C ALA A 8 22.06 5.97 -3.10
N LEU A 9 21.20 6.13 -4.10
CA LEU A 9 19.91 5.46 -4.03
C LEU A 9 20.26 3.99 -4.16
N SER A 10 20.76 3.43 -3.06
CA SER A 10 20.44 2.07 -2.70
C SER A 10 18.93 2.02 -2.66
N ILE A 11 18.27 1.91 -3.83
CA ILE A 11 16.95 1.32 -3.87
C ILE A 11 17.24 -0.16 -3.66
N ALA A 12 17.58 -0.52 -2.42
CA ALA A 12 16.99 -1.72 -1.89
C ALA A 12 15.49 -1.47 -2.09
N THR A 13 14.90 -2.04 -3.14
CA THR A 13 13.45 -2.17 -3.22
C THR A 13 13.10 -3.15 -2.12
N ILE A 14 13.12 -2.65 -0.88
CA ILE A 14 12.64 -3.36 0.30
C ILE A 14 11.15 -3.45 0.02
N SER A 15 10.69 -4.68 -0.25
CA SER A 15 9.31 -5.07 -0.52
C SER A 15 8.29 -4.07 0.03
N THR A 16 7.91 -3.10 -0.80
CA THR A 16 6.79 -2.22 -0.54
C THR A 16 6.02 -2.20 -1.84
N GLN A 17 4.78 -2.67 -1.78
CA GLN A 17 3.79 -2.37 -2.80
C GLN A 17 3.88 -0.86 -3.04
N GLN A 18 4.41 -0.44 -4.18
CA GLN A 18 4.56 0.98 -4.46
C GLN A 18 3.15 1.46 -4.86
N LEU A 19 2.42 2.01 -3.88
CA LEU A 19 1.10 2.59 -4.07
C LEU A 19 1.25 4.07 -4.41
N ALA A 20 0.55 4.50 -5.46
CA ALA A 20 0.28 5.90 -5.72
C ALA A 20 -1.20 6.20 -5.44
N CYS A 21 -1.52 7.48 -5.35
CA CYS A 21 -2.89 7.96 -5.19
C CYS A 21 -3.20 8.97 -6.28
N GLU A 22 -4.40 8.90 -6.83
CA GLU A 22 -4.85 9.88 -7.80
C GLU A 22 -4.85 11.31 -7.20
N PRO A 23 -4.43 12.34 -7.97
CA PRO A 23 -4.42 13.71 -7.49
C PRO A 23 -5.82 14.17 -7.05
N GLY A 24 -5.94 14.65 -5.81
CA GLY A 24 -7.20 15.13 -5.24
C GLY A 24 -7.93 14.15 -4.32
N TYR A 25 -7.51 12.87 -4.29
CA TYR A 25 -8.09 11.84 -3.40
C TYR A 25 -7.20 11.51 -2.19
N ALA A 26 -5.98 12.06 -2.17
CA ALA A 26 -5.11 12.01 -1.02
C ALA A 26 -5.53 13.07 0.00
N ILE A 27 -5.74 12.64 1.24
CA ILE A 27 -5.82 13.52 2.41
C ILE A 27 -4.48 13.47 3.15
N GLY A 28 -3.99 14.65 3.55
CA GLY A 28 -2.75 14.79 4.34
C GLY A 28 -2.89 14.24 5.76
N GLU A 29 -1.90 14.51 6.61
CA GLU A 29 -1.86 14.10 8.02
C GLU A 29 -3.18 14.41 8.73
N VAL A 30 -4.05 13.40 8.78
CA VAL A 30 -5.31 13.48 9.49
C VAL A 30 -4.98 13.73 10.97
N PRO A 31 -5.55 14.76 11.61
CA PRO A 31 -5.36 14.97 13.04
C PRO A 31 -5.78 13.68 13.73
N ALA A 32 -4.82 13.06 14.42
CA ALA A 32 -4.88 11.67 14.83
C ALA A 32 -6.24 11.26 15.41
N PHE A 33 -7.06 10.56 14.62
CA PHE A 33 -7.96 9.57 15.19
C PHE A 33 -7.07 8.35 15.48
N ASN A 34 -6.38 8.36 16.63
CA ASN A 34 -5.40 7.34 17.04
C ASN A 34 -4.27 7.02 16.04
N GLY A 35 -3.93 7.93 15.11
CA GLY A 35 -2.83 7.74 14.15
C GLY A 35 -3.15 6.83 12.96
N GLY A 36 -4.45 6.56 12.70
CA GLY A 36 -4.91 5.80 11.54
C GLY A 36 -5.61 6.66 10.48
N CYS A 37 -5.74 6.11 9.26
CA CYS A 37 -6.61 6.69 8.24
C CYS A 37 -8.09 6.47 8.59
N PRO A 38 -8.99 7.39 8.21
CA PRO A 38 -10.43 7.20 8.35
C PRO A 38 -10.91 5.95 7.59
N THR A 39 -12.13 5.50 7.90
CA THR A 39 -12.73 4.35 7.19
C THR A 39 -12.88 4.67 5.70
N GLY A 40 -12.54 3.71 4.83
CA GLY A 40 -12.48 3.92 3.37
C GLY A 40 -11.13 4.42 2.87
N TYR A 41 -10.18 4.73 3.76
CA TYR A 41 -8.87 5.24 3.39
C TYR A 41 -7.73 4.28 3.77
N ILE A 42 -6.70 4.28 2.94
CA ILE A 42 -5.52 3.44 3.02
C ILE A 42 -4.29 4.32 3.15
N ARG A 43 -3.36 3.92 4.01
CA ARG A 43 -2.13 4.67 4.25
C ARG A 43 -1.14 4.34 3.14
N ILE A 44 -0.81 5.32 2.30
CA ILE A 44 0.14 5.17 1.19
C ILE A 44 1.58 5.57 1.59
N SER A 45 1.73 6.44 2.58
CA SER A 45 3.02 6.93 3.09
C SER A 45 2.89 7.49 4.51
N GLU A 46 3.97 8.04 5.07
CA GLU A 46 3.97 8.73 6.37
C GLU A 46 2.88 9.82 6.40
N GLY A 47 1.80 9.56 7.12
CA GLY A 47 0.70 10.50 7.31
C GLY A 47 -0.24 10.69 6.12
N LEU A 48 0.04 10.10 4.95
CA LEU A 48 -0.79 10.24 3.75
C LEU A 48 -1.81 9.10 3.64
N CYS A 49 -3.07 9.47 3.52
CA CYS A 49 -4.20 8.56 3.36
C CYS A 49 -4.86 8.78 2.00
N CYS A 50 -5.19 7.72 1.28
CA CYS A 50 -5.87 7.75 -0.01
C CYS A 50 -7.13 6.89 0.06
N GLU A 51 -8.20 7.32 -0.62
CA GLU A 51 -9.41 6.52 -0.76
C GLU A 51 -9.10 5.22 -1.51
N ASP A 52 -9.69 4.10 -1.08
CA ASP A 52 -9.33 2.77 -1.54
C ASP A 52 -9.59 2.52 -3.04
N ASP A 53 -10.60 3.17 -3.60
CA ASP A 53 -10.95 3.09 -5.02
C ASP A 53 -10.07 4.00 -5.92
N HIS A 54 -9.25 4.87 -5.32
CA HIS A 54 -8.36 5.82 -6.02
C HIS A 54 -6.87 5.47 -5.85
N ILE A 55 -6.60 4.21 -5.50
CA ILE A 55 -5.27 3.65 -5.39
C ILE A 55 -4.76 3.21 -6.76
N GLU A 56 -3.57 3.70 -7.10
CA GLU A 56 -2.83 3.30 -8.29
C GLU A 56 -1.75 2.29 -7.90
N TYR A 57 -1.81 1.11 -8.51
CA TYR A 57 -0.86 0.02 -8.26
C TYR A 57 0.31 0.12 -9.24
N LEU A 58 1.47 0.59 -8.78
CA LEU A 58 2.67 0.62 -9.61
C LEU A 58 3.26 -0.77 -9.84
N THR A 59 3.01 -1.68 -8.88
CA THR A 59 3.25 -3.11 -9.03
C THR A 59 2.03 -3.88 -8.52
N CYS A 60 1.66 -4.92 -9.25
CA CYS A 60 0.54 -5.78 -8.91
C CYS A 60 1.07 -7.15 -8.49
N VAL A 61 1.41 -7.33 -7.21
CA VAL A 61 1.97 -8.57 -6.65
C VAL A 61 1.39 -8.84 -5.27
N ASP A 62 1.07 -10.10 -4.97
CA ASP A 62 0.71 -10.53 -3.62
C ASP A 62 1.99 -10.65 -2.76
N GLN A 63 1.94 -10.09 -1.56
CA GLN A 63 3.07 -10.07 -0.63
C GLN A 63 3.12 -11.35 0.20
N PRO A 64 4.29 -12.00 0.30
CA PRO A 64 4.45 -13.11 1.23
C PRO A 64 4.45 -12.61 2.67
N ASN A 65 4.08 -13.48 3.60
CA ASN A 65 4.25 -13.23 5.02
C ASN A 65 5.74 -13.21 5.41
N LYS A 66 6.02 -12.96 6.70
CA LYS A 66 7.40 -12.93 7.24
C LYS A 66 8.20 -14.22 7.05
N HIS A 67 7.53 -15.33 6.72
CA HIS A 67 8.15 -16.63 6.44
C HIS A 67 8.36 -16.89 4.94
N GLY A 68 8.03 -15.92 4.08
CA GLY A 68 8.13 -16.08 2.62
C GLY A 68 6.96 -16.83 1.99
N VAL A 69 5.89 -17.12 2.73
CA VAL A 69 4.73 -17.88 2.24
C VAL A 69 3.67 -16.91 1.72
N ASN A 70 3.19 -17.12 0.49
CA ASN A 70 2.05 -16.40 -0.05
C ASN A 70 0.74 -17.04 0.46
N GLU A 71 0.09 -16.39 1.43
CA GLU A 71 -1.17 -16.85 2.02
C GLU A 71 -2.40 -16.31 1.28
N CYS A 72 -2.22 -15.34 0.38
CA CYS A 72 -3.32 -14.66 -0.31
C CYS A 72 -4.34 -15.61 -0.98
N PRO A 73 -3.95 -16.72 -1.63
CA PRO A 73 -4.92 -17.66 -2.20
C PRO A 73 -5.94 -18.20 -1.20
N GLY A 74 -5.58 -18.35 0.08
CA GLY A 74 -6.47 -18.80 1.15
C GLY A 74 -7.26 -17.67 1.82
N LEU A 75 -7.03 -16.41 1.43
CA LEU A 75 -7.62 -15.22 2.05
C LEU A 75 -8.65 -14.51 1.16
N GLN A 76 -9.03 -15.12 0.04
CA GLN A 76 -9.86 -14.48 -0.98
C GLN A 76 -11.25 -14.03 -0.45
N GLU A 77 -11.79 -14.71 0.56
CA GLU A 77 -13.04 -14.31 1.23
C GLU A 77 -12.95 -12.95 1.95
N TYR A 78 -11.74 -12.52 2.32
CA TYR A 78 -11.51 -11.26 3.03
C TYR A 78 -11.42 -10.04 2.10
N CYS A 79 -11.33 -10.24 0.79
CA CYS A 79 -11.19 -9.15 -0.19
C CYS A 79 -12.32 -8.11 -0.08
N ASN A 80 -13.55 -8.56 0.17
CA ASN A 80 -14.73 -7.71 0.30
C ASN A 80 -15.13 -7.44 1.76
N ASN A 81 -14.37 -7.96 2.72
CA ASN A 81 -14.65 -7.73 4.13
C ASN A 81 -14.08 -6.37 4.55
N SER A 82 -14.95 -5.45 4.99
CA SER A 82 -14.55 -4.09 5.36
C SER A 82 -13.44 -4.02 6.43
N LEU A 83 -13.39 -4.99 7.34
CA LEU A 83 -12.34 -5.06 8.37
C LEU A 83 -10.97 -5.41 7.80
N PHE A 84 -10.94 -6.19 6.72
CA PHE A 84 -9.71 -6.70 6.12
C PHE A 84 -9.37 -6.04 4.79
N ARG A 85 -10.28 -5.29 4.18
CA ARG A 85 -10.10 -4.69 2.85
C ARG A 85 -8.79 -3.92 2.74
N LYS A 86 -8.46 -3.08 3.73
CA LYS A 86 -7.18 -2.38 3.81
C LYS A 86 -5.96 -3.32 3.77
N VAL A 87 -6.00 -4.40 4.56
CA VAL A 87 -4.92 -5.40 4.60
C VAL A 87 -4.83 -6.12 3.26
N MET A 88 -5.96 -6.45 2.65
CA MET A 88 -6.03 -7.11 1.36
C MET A 88 -5.59 -6.22 0.20
N THR A 89 -5.90 -4.91 0.22
CA THR A 89 -5.41 -3.94 -0.77
C THR A 89 -3.90 -3.90 -0.81
N ILE A 90 -3.26 -3.98 0.37
CA ILE A 90 -1.81 -3.87 0.49
C ILE A 90 -1.12 -5.21 0.21
N ASN A 91 -1.63 -6.30 0.79
CA ASN A 91 -0.91 -7.58 0.78
C ASN A 91 -1.37 -8.53 -0.33
N CYS A 92 -2.61 -8.44 -0.77
CA CYS A 92 -3.20 -9.41 -1.70
C CYS A 92 -3.93 -8.76 -2.90
N PRO A 93 -3.38 -7.70 -3.54
CA PRO A 93 -4.13 -6.98 -4.55
C PRO A 93 -4.33 -7.78 -5.85
N ARG A 94 -3.45 -8.73 -6.17
CA ARG A 94 -3.67 -9.65 -7.30
C ARG A 94 -4.76 -10.67 -6.98
N THR A 95 -4.67 -11.32 -5.82
CA THR A 95 -5.68 -12.33 -5.44
C THR A 95 -7.08 -11.72 -5.31
N CYS A 96 -7.17 -10.48 -4.85
CA CYS A 96 -8.44 -9.76 -4.75
C CYS A 96 -8.90 -9.08 -6.05
N GLY A 97 -8.07 -9.07 -7.10
CA GLY A 97 -8.41 -8.44 -8.38
C GLY A 97 -8.50 -6.91 -8.32
N PHE A 98 -7.81 -6.28 -7.36
CA PHE A 98 -7.76 -4.82 -7.26
C PHE A 98 -6.81 -4.20 -8.31
N CYS A 99 -5.93 -5.02 -8.89
CA CYS A 99 -5.06 -4.64 -9.99
C CYS A 99 -4.85 -5.82 -10.95
N THR A 100 -4.29 -5.53 -12.12
CA THR A 100 -3.95 -6.51 -13.17
C THR A 100 -2.50 -6.34 -13.61
#